data_AF-A0A3A4P8I4-F1
#
_entry.id   AF-A0A3A4P8I4-F1
#
_cell.length_a   1.000
_cell.length_b   1.000
_cell.length_c   1.000
_cell.angle_alpha   90.00
_cell.angle_beta   90.00
_cell.angle_gamma   90.00
#
_symmetry.space_group_name_H-M   'P 1'
#
loop_
_entity.id
_entity.type
_entity.pdbx_description
1 polymer ?
#
loop_
_entity_poly.entity_id
_entity_poly.type
_entity_poly.pdbx_seq_one_letter_code
_entity_poly.pdbx_strand_id
1 'polypeptide(L)'
;MAAYGIKVGACNAGACGFRCQEVCPQGVFLAVPKERNRARHAADPHYRIVPRFAYFCDGCGECLPVCAQNAIRITSRKTGGG
;
A
#
# COMPACT_ATOMS: atom_id res chain seq x y z
N MET A 1 10.00 -18.74 6.17
CA MET A 1 9.53 -17.67 5.26
C MET A 1 9.91 -16.35 5.92
N ALA A 2 10.72 -15.50 5.27
CA ALA A 2 11.12 -14.23 5.86
C ALA A 2 9.90 -13.31 5.96
N ALA A 3 9.62 -12.77 7.15
CA ALA A 3 8.53 -11.83 7.33
C ALA A 3 8.99 -10.45 6.85
N TYR A 4 8.52 -9.98 5.69
CA TYR A 4 8.79 -8.62 5.27
C TYR A 4 7.77 -7.68 5.93
N GLY A 5 8.22 -6.49 6.32
CA GLY A 5 7.35 -5.39 6.71
C GLY A 5 7.14 -4.48 5.51
N ILE A 6 5.92 -4.04 5.25
CA ILE A 6 5.65 -3.06 4.19
C ILE A 6 4.99 -1.82 4.81
N LYS A 7 5.47 -0.65 4.40
CA LYS A 7 4.96 0.65 4.81
C LYS A 7 4.52 1.42 3.58
N VAL A 8 3.37 2.08 3.68
CA VAL A 8 2.85 2.96 2.64
C VAL A 8 2.70 4.34 3.26
N GLY A 9 3.37 5.33 2.65
CA GLY A 9 3.26 6.73 3.02
C GLY A 9 1.95 7.37 2.53
N ALA A 10 1.88 8.69 2.62
CA ALA A 10 0.79 9.44 2.01
C ALA A 10 0.84 9.27 0.49
N CYS A 11 -0.21 8.68 -0.09
CA CYS A 11 -0.37 8.59 -1.53
C CYS A 11 -1.82 8.84 -1.94
N ASN A 12 -2.00 9.33 -3.16
CA ASN A 12 -3.28 9.41 -3.84
C ASN A 12 -3.39 8.24 -4.81
N ALA A 13 -4.00 7.15 -4.33
CA ALA A 13 -4.15 5.93 -5.10
C ALA A 13 -5.16 6.06 -6.25
N GLY A 14 -6.12 6.99 -6.12
CA GLY A 14 -7.05 7.33 -7.21
C GLY A 14 -6.32 7.94 -8.42
N ALA A 15 -5.27 8.73 -8.18
CA ALA A 15 -4.50 9.35 -9.27
C ALA A 15 -3.64 8.35 -10.05
N CYS A 16 -3.19 7.26 -9.42
CA CYS A 16 -2.38 6.22 -10.07
C CYS A 16 -3.17 4.97 -10.46
N GLY A 17 -4.51 4.99 -10.35
CA GLY A 17 -5.37 3.87 -10.76
C GLY A 17 -5.21 2.60 -9.92
N PHE A 18 -4.75 2.71 -8.66
CA PHE A 18 -4.57 1.56 -7.76
C PHE A 18 -3.61 0.47 -8.26
N ARG A 19 -2.68 0.78 -9.18
CA ARG A 19 -1.76 -0.20 -9.79
C ARG A 19 -1.02 -1.11 -8.81
N CYS A 20 -0.69 -0.60 -7.62
CA CYS A 20 -0.08 -1.41 -6.57
C CYS A 20 -0.93 -2.61 -6.11
N GLN A 21 -2.26 -2.55 -6.23
CA GLN A 21 -3.16 -3.67 -5.96
C GLN A 21 -3.16 -4.68 -7.10
N GLU A 22 -3.11 -4.22 -8.35
CA GLU A 22 -3.14 -5.07 -9.54
C GLU A 22 -1.87 -5.93 -9.67
N VAL A 23 -0.71 -5.36 -9.34
CA VAL A 23 0.57 -6.08 -9.45
C VAL A 23 0.93 -6.89 -8.21
N CYS A 24 0.19 -6.77 -7.11
CA CYS A 24 0.55 -7.46 -5.88
C CYS A 24 0.00 -8.90 -5.89
N PRO A 25 0.84 -9.94 -6.05
CA PRO A 25 0.36 -11.32 -6.11
C PRO A 25 -0.27 -11.78 -4.77
N GLN A 26 0.15 -11.18 -3.67
CA GLN A 26 -0.32 -11.49 -2.32
C GLN A 26 -1.55 -10.65 -1.90
N GLY A 27 -1.99 -9.69 -2.72
CA GLY A 27 -3.13 -8.84 -2.39
C GLY A 27 -2.99 -8.04 -1.08
N VAL A 28 -1.77 -7.58 -0.74
CA VAL A 28 -1.53 -7.01 0.61
C VAL A 28 -2.16 -5.63 0.85
N PHE A 29 -2.52 -4.96 -0.23
CA PHE A 29 -2.94 -3.55 -0.25
C PHE A 29 -4.45 -3.40 -0.29
N LEU A 30 -4.97 -2.49 0.53
CA LEU A 30 -6.38 -2.11 0.56
C LEU A 30 -6.52 -0.62 0.28
N ALA A 31 -7.37 -0.26 -0.68
CA ALA A 31 -7.78 1.11 -0.94
C ALA A 31 -8.82 1.53 0.08
N VAL A 32 -8.56 2.61 0.81
CA VAL A 32 -9.50 3.18 1.77
C VAL A 32 -9.71 4.66 1.46
N PRO A 33 -10.96 5.16 1.50
CA PRO A 33 -11.22 6.58 1.39
C PRO A 33 -10.60 7.30 2.60
N LYS A 34 -10.01 8.47 2.37
CA LYS A 34 -9.46 9.31 3.46
C LYS A 34 -10.59 9.96 4.27
N GLU A 35 -11.67 10.32 3.60
CA GLU A 35 -12.83 10.98 4.17
C GLU A 35 -13.98 9.96 4.37
N ARG A 36 -14.46 9.85 5.60
CA ARG A 36 -15.56 8.93 5.94
C ARG A 36 -16.92 9.57 5.68
N ASN A 37 -17.00 10.90 5.69
CA ASN A 37 -18.24 11.61 5.42
C ASN A 37 -18.58 11.55 3.92
N ARG A 38 -19.70 10.91 3.59
CA ARG A 38 -20.16 10.72 2.20
C ARG A 38 -20.31 12.03 1.44
N ALA A 39 -20.77 13.11 2.09
CA ALA A 39 -20.95 14.40 1.45
C ALA A 39 -19.61 15.04 1.06
N ARG A 40 -18.58 14.90 1.90
CA ARG A 40 -17.22 15.40 1.61
C ARG A 40 -16.46 14.52 0.63
N HIS A 41 -16.66 13.20 0.69
CA HIS A 41 -16.09 12.26 -0.28
C HIS A 41 -16.60 12.52 -1.71
N ALA A 42 -17.86 12.94 -1.87
CA ALA A 42 -18.40 13.31 -3.17
C ALA A 42 -17.74 14.57 -3.75
N ALA A 43 -17.30 15.50 -2.90
CA ALA A 43 -16.58 16.70 -3.32
C ALA A 43 -15.11 16.43 -3.65
N ASP A 44 -14.47 15.48 -2.96
CA ASP A 44 -13.05 15.18 -3.10
C ASP A 44 -12.79 13.67 -2.85
N PRO A 45 -12.89 12.82 -3.88
CA PRO A 45 -12.77 11.36 -3.74
C PRO A 45 -11.30 10.93 -3.59
N HIS A 46 -10.71 11.19 -2.44
CA HIS A 46 -9.32 10.83 -2.14
C HIS A 46 -9.24 9.43 -1.54
N TYR A 47 -8.63 8.53 -2.28
CA TYR A 47 -8.31 7.18 -1.83
C TYR A 47 -6.83 7.07 -1.50
N ARG A 48 -6.53 6.48 -0.34
CA ARG A 48 -5.17 6.09 0.05
C ARG A 48 -5.06 4.58 0.08
N ILE A 49 -3.86 4.07 -0.15
CA ILE A 49 -3.57 2.64 -0.01
C ILE A 49 -2.99 2.38 1.38
N VAL A 50 -3.49 1.34 2.05
CA VAL A 50 -2.97 0.86 3.32
C VAL A 50 -2.57 -0.62 3.19
N PRO A 51 -1.42 -1.04 3.74
CA PRO A 51 -0.99 -2.42 3.70
C PRO A 51 -1.69 -3.23 4.81
N ARG A 52 -3.00 -3.44 4.68
CA ARG A 52 -3.84 -4.12 5.69
C ARG A 52 -3.35 -5.55 5.98
N PHE A 53 -2.80 -6.19 4.96
CA PHE A 53 -2.33 -7.58 4.99
C PHE A 53 -0.81 -7.67 4.88
N ALA A 54 -0.09 -6.66 5.42
CA ALA A 54 1.38 -6.60 5.42
C ALA A 54 2.08 -7.87 5.91
N TYR A 55 1.42 -8.68 6.75
CA TYR A 55 1.95 -9.95 7.26
C TYR A 55 2.17 -11.00 6.17
N PHE A 56 1.39 -10.95 5.08
CA PHE A 56 1.52 -11.85 3.93
C PHE A 56 2.53 -11.34 2.88
N CYS A 57 3.17 -10.19 3.13
CA CYS A 57 4.17 -9.66 2.23
C CYS A 57 5.42 -10.54 2.24
N ASP A 58 5.74 -11.08 1.07
CA ASP A 58 6.92 -11.90 0.78
C ASP A 58 8.12 -11.07 0.28
N GLY A 59 7.93 -9.76 0.11
CA GLY A 59 8.97 -8.85 -0.36
C GLY A 59 9.24 -8.93 -1.87
N CYS A 60 8.32 -9.45 -2.70
CA CYS A 60 8.48 -9.55 -4.16
C CYS A 60 8.88 -8.25 -4.87
N GLY A 61 8.49 -7.08 -4.35
CA GLY A 61 8.95 -5.78 -4.87
C GLY A 61 8.18 -5.23 -6.07
N GLU A 62 7.25 -5.98 -6.66
CA GLU A 62 6.45 -5.60 -7.85
C GLU A 62 5.72 -4.25 -7.71
N CYS A 63 5.31 -3.91 -6.49
CA CYS A 63 4.62 -2.67 -6.18
C CYS A 63 5.50 -1.41 -6.23
N LEU A 64 6.83 -1.54 -6.14
CA LEU A 64 7.76 -0.42 -6.14
C LEU A 64 7.83 0.30 -7.50
N PRO A 65 8.10 -0.38 -8.64
CA PRO A 65 8.23 0.30 -9.93
C PRO A 65 6.91 0.90 -10.46
N VAL A 66 5.76 0.38 -10.03
CA VAL A 66 4.45 0.92 -10.45
C VAL A 66 3.97 2.10 -9.62
N CYS A 67 4.60 2.37 -8.48
CA CYS A 67 4.19 3.44 -7.59
C CYS A 67 4.67 4.79 -8.12
N ALA A 68 3.83 5.50 -8.86
CA ALA A 68 4.13 6.82 -9.42
C ALA A 68 4.59 7.86 -8.37
N GLN A 69 4.17 7.70 -7.12
CA GLN A 69 4.49 8.62 -6.01
C GLN A 69 5.61 8.12 -5.11
N ASN A 70 6.20 6.95 -5.40
CA ASN A 70 7.25 6.32 -4.57
C ASN A 70 6.89 6.24 -3.07
N ALA A 71 5.60 6.07 -2.78
CA ALA A 71 5.08 6.07 -1.41
C ALA A 71 5.25 4.72 -0.70
N ILE A 72 5.56 3.66 -1.43
CA ILE A 72 5.67 2.30 -0.90
C ILE A 72 7.12 2.01 -0.51
N ARG A 73 7.33 1.46 0.68
CA ARG A 73 8.63 0.97 1.14
C ARG A 73 8.52 -0.42 1.74
N ILE A 74 9.31 -1.35 1.22
CA ILE A 74 9.46 -2.69 1.78
C ILE A 74 10.67 -2.68 2.73
N THR A 75 10.48 -3.24 3.90
CA THR A 75 11.47 -3.40 4.96
C THR A 75 11.65 -4.87 5.24
N SER A 76 12.88 -5.36 5.27
CA SER A 76 13.14 -6.72 5.76
C SER A 76 13.02 -6.70 7.28
N ARG A 77 12.12 -7.50 7.88
CA ARG A 77 12.29 -7.80 9.31
C ARG A 77 13.42 -8.81 9.37
N LYS A 78 14.65 -8.32 9.60
CA LYS A 78 15.70 -9.21 10.06
C LYS A 78 15.24 -9.76 11.41
N THR A 79 14.92 -11.05 11.47
CA THR A 79 14.96 -11.79 12.73
C THR A 79 16.44 -11.86 13.12
N GLY A 80 16.91 -10.87 13.87
CA GLY A 80 18.27 -10.77 14.38
C GLY A 80 18.21 -9.95 15.67
N GLY A 81 18.48 -10.63 16.78
CA GLY A 81 18.20 -10.20 18.14
C GLY A 81 19.06 -9.04 18.66
N GLY A 82 18.57 -8.50 19.77
CA GLY A 82 19.33 -7.89 20.85
C GLY A 82 18.80 -8.50 22.13
#